data_AF-A0A699L7K7-F1
#
_entry.id   AF-A0A699L7K7-F1
#
_cell.length_a   1.000
_cell.length_b   1.000
_cell.length_c   1.000
_cell.angle_alpha   90.00
_cell.angle_beta   90.00
_cell.angle_gamma   90.00
#
_symmetry.space_group_name_H-M   'P 1'
#
loop_
_entity.id
_entity.type
_entity.pdbx_description
1 polymer ?
#
loop_
_entity_poly.entity_id
_entity_poly.type
_entity_poly.pdbx_seq_one_letter_code
_entity_poly.pdbx_strand_id
1 'polypeptide(L)'
;MASLADKAILSGAENHPLMLEKDMYDSWRSRMEMYMLNKQHGRIILKSVEHGPLLWPSVTEEGVTRLKKYSELSAAEAIQADCDVKATNIILQALPPEIMH
;
A
#
# COMPACT_ATOMS: atom_id res chain seq x y z
N MET A 1 -18.71 13.24 -33.20
CA MET A 1 -18.08 13.46 -31.88
C MET A 1 -19.04 12.92 -30.85
N ALA A 2 -18.74 11.77 -30.25
CA ALA A 2 -19.54 11.22 -29.16
C ALA A 2 -19.29 12.05 -27.89
N SER A 3 -20.34 12.33 -27.13
CA SER A 3 -20.26 13.16 -25.92
C SER A 3 -19.71 12.36 -24.74
N LEU A 4 -19.16 13.05 -23.73
CA LEU A 4 -18.69 12.44 -22.47
C LEU A 4 -19.80 11.62 -21.76
N ALA A 5 -21.08 11.93 -22.03
CA ALA A 5 -22.22 11.22 -21.48
C ALA A 5 -22.47 9.84 -22.16
N ASP A 6 -22.02 9.64 -23.40
CA ASP A 6 -22.25 8.38 -24.15
C ASP A 6 -21.37 7.22 -23.65
N LYS A 7 -20.36 7.50 -22.81
CA LYS A 7 -19.54 6.47 -22.16
C LYS A 7 -20.11 5.96 -20.83
N ALA A 8 -21.07 6.69 -20.23
CA ALA A 8 -21.61 6.36 -18.92
C ALA A 8 -22.66 5.23 -18.95
N ILE A 9 -23.21 4.89 -20.12
CA ILE A 9 -24.39 4.01 -20.22
C ILE A 9 -24.02 2.52 -20.43
N LEU A 10 -22.74 2.17 -20.62
CA LEU A 10 -22.31 0.78 -20.88
C LEU A 10 -21.61 0.06 -19.71
N SER A 11 -21.63 0.60 -18.49
CA SER A 11 -21.09 -0.09 -17.31
C SER A 11 -22.19 -0.62 -16.39
N GLY A 12 -23.04 -1.50 -16.92
CA GLY A 12 -23.79 -2.45 -16.12
C GLY A 12 -22.89 -3.62 -15.73
N ALA A 13 -22.25 -3.55 -14.57
CA ALA A 13 -21.69 -4.70 -13.84
C ALA A 13 -21.35 -4.29 -12.39
N GLU A 14 -21.72 -5.16 -11.46
CA GLU A 14 -21.69 -5.03 -10.01
C GLU A 14 -20.25 -4.96 -9.43
N ASN A 15 -20.07 -4.24 -8.31
CA ASN A 15 -18.99 -4.40 -7.31
C ASN A 15 -17.53 -4.11 -7.70
N HIS A 16 -17.26 -3.05 -8.47
CA HIS A 16 -15.91 -2.46 -8.50
C HIS A 16 -15.88 -1.15 -7.68
N PRO A 17 -14.84 -0.92 -6.85
CA PRO A 17 -14.67 0.38 -6.22
C PRO A 17 -14.63 1.44 -7.33
N LEU A 18 -15.38 2.53 -7.16
CA LEU A 18 -15.44 3.68 -8.08
C LEU A 18 -14.07 4.33 -8.41
N MET A 19 -12.98 3.82 -7.84
CA MET A 19 -11.62 4.06 -8.31
C MET A 19 -11.24 3.05 -9.39
N LEU A 20 -11.57 3.28 -10.68
CA LEU A 20 -10.71 2.87 -11.81
C LEU A 20 -11.28 3.28 -13.18
N GLU A 21 -11.59 4.57 -13.35
CA GLU A 21 -11.21 5.19 -14.61
C GLU A 21 -9.66 5.20 -14.62
N LYS A 22 -9.03 4.66 -15.68
CA LYS A 22 -7.58 4.33 -15.68
C LYS A 22 -6.70 5.55 -15.36
N ASP A 23 -7.14 6.71 -15.78
CA ASP A 23 -6.57 8.03 -15.50
C ASP A 23 -6.71 8.44 -14.02
N MET A 24 -7.82 8.10 -13.35
CA MET A 24 -7.99 8.35 -11.91
C MET A 24 -7.05 7.50 -11.06
N TYR A 25 -6.79 6.25 -11.47
CA TYR A 25 -5.82 5.38 -10.78
C TYR A 25 -4.38 5.89 -10.95
N ASP A 26 -3.99 6.26 -12.16
CA ASP A 26 -2.66 6.83 -12.44
C ASP A 26 -2.47 8.18 -11.72
N SER A 27 -3.53 9.00 -11.63
CA SER A 27 -3.55 10.25 -10.86
C SER A 27 -3.41 10.01 -9.35
N TRP A 28 -4.17 9.07 -8.79
CA TRP A 28 -4.07 8.68 -7.39
C TRP A 28 -2.67 8.15 -7.06
N ARG A 29 -2.12 7.28 -7.91
CA ARG A 29 -0.77 6.71 -7.76
C ARG A 29 0.28 7.81 -7.74
N SER A 30 0.25 8.72 -8.72
CA SER A 30 1.20 9.85 -8.80
C SER A 30 1.12 10.76 -7.58
N ARG A 31 -0.08 10.99 -7.04
CA ARG A 31 -0.30 11.80 -5.84
C ARG A 31 0.24 11.12 -4.57
N MET A 32 0.04 9.81 -4.45
CA MET A 32 0.57 9.01 -3.35
C MET A 32 2.10 8.92 -3.40
N GLU A 33 2.68 8.71 -4.58
CA GLU A 33 4.14 8.70 -4.79
C GLU A 33 4.76 10.03 -4.33
N MET A 34 4.22 11.16 -4.79
CA MET A 34 4.71 12.49 -4.38
C MET A 34 4.53 12.77 -2.89
N TYR A 35 3.41 12.34 -2.30
CA TYR A 35 3.18 12.49 -0.86
C TYR A 35 4.18 11.67 -0.04
N MET A 36 4.41 10.41 -0.42
CA MET A 36 5.32 9.51 0.28
C MET A 36 6.77 9.94 0.14
N LEU A 37 7.22 10.34 -1.05
CA LEU A 37 8.59 10.80 -1.27
C LEU A 37 8.97 12.02 -0.42
N ASN A 38 7.98 12.82 0.00
CA ASN A 38 8.18 13.95 0.90
C ASN A 38 8.19 13.58 2.40
N LYS A 39 7.97 12.31 2.76
CA LYS A 39 8.02 11.82 4.15
C LYS A 39 9.39 11.25 4.50
N GLN A 40 9.68 11.20 5.80
CA GLN A 40 10.82 10.41 6.28
C GLN A 40 10.66 8.94 5.89
N HIS A 41 11.73 8.38 5.35
CA HIS A 41 11.75 7.04 4.76
C HIS A 41 10.75 6.84 3.60
N GLY A 42 10.40 7.93 2.91
CA GLY A 42 9.40 7.94 1.84
C GLY A 42 9.58 6.88 0.76
N ARG A 43 10.82 6.66 0.31
CA ARG A 43 11.13 5.58 -0.65
C ARG A 43 10.88 4.19 -0.11
N ILE A 44 11.10 3.97 1.19
CA ILE A 44 10.86 2.68 1.84
C ILE A 44 9.35 2.44 1.91
N ILE A 45 8.59 3.45 2.38
CA ILE A 45 7.13 3.39 2.46
C ILE A 45 6.51 3.12 1.08
N LEU A 46 6.95 3.83 0.05
CA LEU A 46 6.46 3.62 -1.32
C LEU A 46 6.70 2.19 -1.79
N LYS A 47 7.91 1.67 -1.58
CA LYS A 47 8.26 0.29 -1.93
C LYS A 47 7.38 -0.73 -1.18
N SER A 48 7.08 -0.47 0.08
CA SER A 48 6.17 -1.30 0.89
C SER A 48 4.72 -1.22 0.42
N VAL A 49 4.27 -0.10 -0.16
CA VAL A 49 2.94 0.02 -0.76
C VAL A 49 2.86 -0.74 -2.09
N GLU A 50 3.90 -0.65 -2.91
CA GLU A 50 3.94 -1.33 -4.22
C GLU A 50 4.06 -2.86 -4.11
N HIS A 51 4.79 -3.36 -3.12
CA HIS A 51 5.09 -4.79 -2.97
C HIS A 51 4.44 -5.45 -1.75
N GLY A 52 3.77 -4.68 -0.90
CA GLY A 52 3.24 -5.13 0.38
C GLY A 52 4.28 -5.10 1.52
N PRO A 53 3.84 -5.36 2.77
CA PRO A 53 4.74 -5.44 3.92
C PRO A 53 5.82 -6.51 3.69
N LEU A 54 7.07 -6.18 4.02
CA LEU A 54 8.16 -7.14 3.93
C LEU A 54 8.00 -8.24 4.99
N LEU A 55 8.50 -9.44 4.67
CA LEU A 55 8.48 -10.59 5.58
C LEU A 55 9.11 -10.22 6.92
N TRP A 56 8.40 -10.52 8.01
CA TRP A 56 8.91 -10.27 9.35
C TRP A 56 10.24 -11.01 9.57
N PRO A 57 11.29 -10.36 10.10
CA PRO A 57 12.58 -11.00 10.25
C PRO A 57 12.55 -12.22 11.16
N SER A 58 13.27 -13.27 10.77
CA SER A 58 13.48 -14.49 11.56
C SER A 58 14.93 -14.63 12.01
N VAL A 59 15.13 -15.33 13.12
CA VAL A 59 16.44 -15.74 13.62
C VAL A 59 16.44 -17.25 13.81
N THR A 60 17.54 -17.90 13.45
CA THR A 60 17.75 -19.31 13.74
C THR A 60 18.63 -19.42 14.99
N GLU A 61 18.05 -19.88 16.08
CA GLU A 61 18.76 -20.20 17.32
C GLU A 61 18.74 -21.70 17.51
N GLU A 62 19.93 -22.30 17.63
CA GLU A 62 20.11 -23.75 17.85
C GLU A 62 19.34 -24.66 16.86
N GLY A 63 19.27 -24.24 15.59
CA GLY A 63 18.60 -25.00 14.53
C GLY A 63 17.07 -24.80 14.47
N VAL A 64 16.51 -23.98 15.37
CA VAL A 64 15.08 -23.60 15.34
C VAL A 64 14.96 -22.18 14.78
N THR A 65 14.23 -22.03 13.68
CA THR A 65 13.90 -20.72 13.11
C THR A 65 12.66 -20.16 13.80
N ARG A 66 12.81 -19.03 14.48
CA ARG A 66 11.72 -18.28 15.11
C ARG A 66 11.69 -16.84 14.59
N LEU A 67 10.51 -16.21 14.62
CA LEU A 67 10.43 -14.77 14.34
C LEU A 67 11.15 -13.98 15.44
N LYS A 68 11.85 -12.92 15.04
CA LYS A 68 12.52 -12.00 15.98
C LYS A 68 11.47 -11.22 16.76
N LYS A 69 11.75 -10.94 18.02
CA LYS A 69 11.03 -9.89 18.77
C LYS A 69 11.47 -8.52 18.25
N TYR A 70 10.64 -7.49 18.46
CA TYR A 70 10.98 -6.12 18.04
C TYR A 70 12.30 -5.63 18.65
N SER A 71 12.58 -6.00 19.91
CA SER A 71 13.84 -5.67 20.61
C SER A 71 15.08 -6.37 20.03
N GLU A 72 14.90 -7.44 19.25
CA GLU A 72 15.97 -8.19 18.59
C GLU A 72 16.21 -7.68 17.15
N LEU A 73 15.40 -6.72 16.68
CA LEU A 73 15.58 -6.11 15.37
C LEU A 73 16.80 -5.20 15.37
N SER A 74 17.56 -5.28 14.28
CA SER A 74 18.52 -4.24 13.94
C SER A 74 17.79 -2.93 13.65
N ALA A 75 18.52 -1.80 13.71
CA ALA A 75 17.96 -0.49 13.41
C ALA A 75 17.32 -0.44 12.00
N ALA A 76 17.91 -1.14 11.01
CA ALA A 76 17.38 -1.19 9.65
C ALA A 76 16.07 -2.01 9.56
N GLU A 77 16.00 -3.16 10.24
CA GLU A 77 14.79 -3.98 10.31
C GLU A 77 13.65 -3.25 11.02
N ALA A 78 13.95 -2.54 12.11
CA ALA A 78 12.96 -1.74 12.84
C ALA A 78 12.44 -0.58 11.97
N ILE A 79 13.31 0.14 11.28
CA ILE A 79 12.91 1.20 10.34
C ILE A 79 12.00 0.64 9.24
N GLN A 80 12.32 -0.53 8.70
CA GLN A 80 11.51 -1.19 7.68
C GLN A 80 10.13 -1.57 8.22
N ALA A 81 10.06 -2.24 9.38
CA ALA A 81 8.81 -2.63 10.02
C ALA A 81 7.90 -1.41 10.30
N ASP A 82 8.47 -0.31 10.79
CA ASP A 82 7.76 0.95 11.00
C ASP A 82 7.21 1.54 9.69
N CYS A 83 7.97 1.44 8.60
CA CYS A 83 7.53 1.89 7.28
C CYS A 83 6.42 1.01 6.71
N ASP A 84 6.48 -0.30 6.92
CA ASP A 84 5.48 -1.26 6.48
C ASP A 84 4.13 -1.04 7.19
N VAL A 85 4.16 -0.74 8.49
CA VAL A 85 2.98 -0.35 9.26
C VAL A 85 2.39 0.95 8.71
N LYS A 86 3.23 1.96 8.41
CA LYS A 86 2.76 3.22 7.81
C LYS A 86 2.17 3.00 6.41
N ALA A 87 2.80 2.17 5.58
CA ALA A 87 2.29 1.79 4.27
C ALA A 87 0.91 1.15 4.37
N THR A 88 0.74 0.20 5.28
CA THR A 88 -0.54 -0.48 5.54
C THR A 88 -1.61 0.52 5.97
N ASN A 89 -1.29 1.42 6.90
CA ASN A 89 -2.23 2.46 7.33
C ASN A 89 -2.64 3.42 6.20
N ILE A 90 -1.71 3.79 5.30
CA ILE A 90 -2.01 4.64 4.15
C ILE A 90 -2.92 3.91 3.16
N ILE A 91 -2.65 2.64 2.89
CA ILE A 91 -3.51 1.81 2.03
C ILE A 91 -4.91 1.72 2.64
N LEU A 92 -5.03 1.43 3.94
CA LEU A 92 -6.32 1.35 4.64
C LEU A 92 -7.09 2.69 4.63
N GLN A 93 -6.41 3.81 4.78
CA GLN A 93 -7.04 5.15 4.71
C GLN A 93 -7.43 5.55 3.29
N ALA A 94 -6.74 5.02 2.28
CA ALA A 94 -7.04 5.29 0.87
C ALA A 94 -8.13 4.37 0.32
N LEU A 95 -8.37 3.23 0.95
CA LEU A 95 -9.44 2.30 0.59
C LEU A 95 -10.80 2.81 1.11
N PRO A 96 -11.85 2.80 0.29
CA PRO A 96 -13.22 3.05 0.75
C PRO A 96 -13.61 2.04 1.87
N PRO A 97 -14.23 2.49 2.97
CA PRO A 97 -14.63 1.61 4.07
C PRO A 97 -15.57 0.47 3.65
N GLU A 98 -16.29 0.62 2.53
CA GLU A 98 -17.26 -0.37 2.04
C GLU A 98 -16.62 -1.70 1.59
N ILE A 99 -15.29 -1.76 1.40
CA ILE A 99 -14.58 -2.98 0.98
C ILE A 99 -14.14 -3.83 2.20
N MET A 100 -14.24 -3.28 3.42
CA MET A 100 -13.76 -3.93 4.65
C MET A 100 -14.84 -4.71 5.42
N HIS A 101 -16.03 -4.92 4.85
CA HIS A 101 -17.17 -5.57 5.52
C HIS A 101 -17.66 -6.83 4.79
#